data_AF-A0A0A7CAC6-F1
#
_entry.id   AF-A0A0A7CAC6-F1
#
_cell.length_a   1.000
_cell.length_b   1.000
_cell.length_c   1.000
_cell.angle_alpha   90.00
_cell.angle_beta   90.00
_cell.angle_gamma   90.00
#
_symmetry.space_group_name_H-M   'P 1'
#
loop_
_entity.id
_entity.type
_entity.pdbx_description
1 polymer ?
#
loop_
_entity_poly.entity_id
_entity_poly.type
_entity_poly.pdbx_seq_one_letter_code
_entity_poly.pdbx_strand_id
1 'polypeptide(L)' 'AHAILAEAGLSFLGVGVPPDIPTWGTMIAGSVEYADRAFWTIFAPGLAIVVTALALQLLGDGVRDLLDPKLRRAL' A
#
# COMPACT_ATOMS: atom_id res chain seq x y z
N ALA A 1 -3.45 2.38 -7.74
CA ALA A 1 -3.28 2.27 -6.27
C ALA A 1 -4.24 1.28 -5.60
N HIS A 2 -5.51 1.18 -6.03
CA HIS A 2 -6.50 0.26 -5.45
C HIS A 2 -6.03 -1.21 -5.31
N ALA A 3 -5.22 -1.71 -6.24
CA ALA A 3 -4.71 -3.08 -6.20
C ALA A 3 -3.79 -3.38 -5.00
N ILE A 4 -2.97 -2.42 -4.55
CA ILE A 4 -2.08 -2.61 -3.38
C ILE A 4 -2.88 -2.67 -2.08
N LEU A 5 -3.89 -1.80 -1.95
CA LEU A 5 -4.75 -1.83 -0.77
C LEU A 5 -5.58 -3.12 -0.73
N ALA A 6 -6.04 -3.59 -1.89
CA ALA A 6 -6.75 -4.87 -2.01
C ALA A 6 -5.86 -6.07 -1.66
N GLU A 7 -4.62 -6.11 -2.16
CA GLU A 7 -3.64 -7.17 -1.85
C GLU A 7 -3.26 -7.16 -0.35
N ALA A 8 -2.98 -5.99 0.21
CA ALA A 8 -2.70 -5.85 1.64
C ALA A 8 -3.89 -6.30 2.52
N GLY A 9 -5.12 -5.99 2.12
CA GLY A 9 -6.33 -6.44 2.82
C GLY A 9 -6.55 -7.96 2.72
N LEU A 10 -6.31 -8.56 1.55
CA LEU A 10 -6.38 -10.02 1.36
C LEU A 10 -5.28 -10.75 2.13
N SER A 11 -4.05 -10.22 2.12
CA SER A 11 -2.92 -10.71 2.91
C SER A 11 -3.19 -10.60 4.42
N PHE A 12 -3.82 -9.52 4.87
CA PHE A 12 -4.26 -9.38 6.27
C PHE A 12 -5.31 -10.41 6.68
N LEU A 13 -6.27 -10.72 5.79
CA LEU A 13 -7.28 -11.75 6.01
C LEU A 13 -6.73 -13.18 5.84
N GLY A 14 -5.48 -13.35 5.43
CA GLY A 14 -4.85 -14.65 5.18
C GLY A 14 -5.34 -15.35 3.91
N VAL A 15 -6.01 -14.64 3.00
CA VAL A 15 -6.53 -15.15 1.72
C VAL A 15 -5.59 -14.82 0.55
N GLY A 16 -4.47 -14.14 0.84
CA GLY A 16 -3.45 -13.75 -0.13
C GLY A 16 -2.32 -14.78 -0.23
N VAL A 17 -1.09 -14.31 -0.03
CA VAL A 17 0.14 -15.11 -0.09
C VAL A 17 0.19 -16.04 1.13
N PRO A 18 0.65 -17.30 0.98
CA PRO A 18 0.68 -18.24 2.10
C PRO A 18 1.59 -17.72 3.24
N PRO A 19 1.26 -18.04 4.51
CA PRO A 19 1.78 -17.36 5.72
C PRO A 19 3.30 -17.54 5.96
N ASP A 20 3.92 -18.48 5.25
CA ASP A 20 5.35 -18.71 5.16
C ASP A 20 6.11 -17.58 4.43
N ILE A 21 5.42 -16.78 3.61
CA ILE A 21 6.01 -15.61 2.95
C ILE A 21 5.60 -14.33 3.70
N PRO A 22 6.56 -13.57 4.24
CA PRO A 22 6.26 -12.32 4.91
C PRO A 22 5.82 -11.24 3.91
N THR A 23 4.56 -10.81 4.01
CA THR A 23 4.01 -9.64 3.32
C THR A 23 3.66 -8.57 4.34
N TRP A 24 3.53 -7.30 3.94
CA TRP A 24 3.14 -6.25 4.88
C TRP A 24 1.75 -6.51 5.51
N GLY A 25 0.83 -7.15 4.77
CA GLY A 25 -0.48 -7.55 5.30
C GLY A 25 -0.39 -8.69 6.32
N THR A 26 0.41 -9.74 6.04
CA THR A 26 0.58 -10.87 6.98
C THR A 26 1.38 -10.47 8.22
N MET A 27 2.33 -9.53 8.08
CA MET A 27 3.04 -8.91 9.21
C MET A 27 2.07 -8.21 10.16
N ILE A 28 1.10 -7.45 9.64
CA ILE A 28 0.09 -6.78 10.48
C ILE A 28 -0.80 -7.81 11.17
N ALA A 29 -1.28 -8.83 10.44
CA ALA A 29 -2.15 -9.87 10.97
C ALA A 29 -1.52 -10.64 12.14
N GLY A 30 -0.24 -11.04 12.01
CA GLY A 30 0.51 -11.72 13.07
C GLY A 30 0.92 -10.82 14.24
N SER A 31 0.83 -9.50 14.09
CA SER A 31 1.23 -8.51 15.10
C SER A 31 0.08 -8.05 16.00
N VAL A 32 -1.17 -8.40 15.67
CA VAL A 32 -2.36 -7.99 16.46
C VAL A 32 -2.26 -8.43 17.91
N GLU A 33 -1.75 -9.64 18.17
CA GLU A 33 -1.60 -10.20 19.53
C GLU A 33 -0.46 -9.53 20.33
N TYR A 34 0.50 -8.92 19.64
CA TYR A 34 1.64 -8.21 20.25
C TYR A 34 1.45 -6.69 20.27
N ALA A 35 0.32 -6.19 19.77
CA ALA A 35 0.07 -4.76 19.59
C ALA A 35 0.28 -3.93 20.86
N ASP A 36 -0.13 -4.49 22.01
CA ASP A 36 -0.06 -3.84 23.32
C ASP A 36 1.39 -3.69 23.83
N ARG A 37 2.29 -4.59 23.41
CA ARG A 37 3.71 -4.58 23.83
C ARG A 37 4.65 -4.00 22.78
N ALA A 38 4.27 -4.10 21.50
CA ALA A 38 5.16 -3.83 20.37
C ALA A 38 4.41 -3.16 19.21
N PHE A 39 3.75 -2.02 19.47
CA PHE A 39 2.92 -1.31 18.48
C PHE A 39 3.64 -1.03 17.14
N TRP A 40 4.96 -0.88 17.16
CA TRP A 40 5.78 -0.64 15.97
C TRP A 40 5.68 -1.75 14.92
N THR A 41 5.36 -2.97 15.35
CA THR A 41 5.19 -4.15 14.47
C THR A 41 3.98 -4.02 13.54
N ILE A 42 2.97 -3.24 13.95
CA ILE A 42 1.82 -2.87 13.10
C ILE A 42 2.10 -1.56 12.36
N PHE A 43 2.68 -0.59 13.07
CA PHE A 43 2.86 0.76 12.53
C PHE A 43 3.82 0.80 11.34
N ALA A 44 4.95 0.09 11.41
CA ALA A 44 5.96 0.08 10.34
C ALA A 44 5.41 -0.45 9.00
N PRO A 45 4.84 -1.67 8.92
CA PRO A 45 4.24 -2.15 7.67
C PRO A 45 3.02 -1.33 7.24
N GLY A 46 2.21 -0.83 8.18
CA GLY A 46 1.10 0.07 7.88
C GLY A 46 1.55 1.37 7.20
N LEU A 47 2.59 2.00 7.72
CA LEU A 47 3.16 3.21 7.13
C LEU A 47 3.76 2.94 5.74
N ALA A 48 4.44 1.80 5.56
CA ALA A 48 5.00 1.41 4.28
C ALA A 48 3.91 1.26 3.19
N ILE A 49 2.77 0.65 3.53
CA ILE A 49 1.61 0.55 2.62
C ILE A 49 1.10 1.95 2.24
N VAL A 50 0.90 2.83 3.22
CA VAL A 50 0.38 4.19 2.99
C VAL A 50 1.32 5.00 2.10
N VAL A 51 2.62 5.00 2.40
CA VAL A 51 3.63 5.73 1.62
C VAL A 51 3.70 5.18 0.20
N THR A 52 3.70 3.86 0.03
CA THR A 52 3.75 3.23 -1.29
C THR A 52 2.49 3.54 -2.10
N ALA A 53 1.31 3.45 -1.48
CA ALA A 53 0.05 3.79 -2.11
C ALA A 53 0.02 5.26 -2.53
N LEU A 54 0.46 6.18 -1.66
CA LEU A 54 0.54 7.61 -1.96
C LEU A 54 1.53 7.90 -3.09
N ALA A 55 2.74 7.33 -3.02
CA ALA A 55 3.76 7.49 -4.05
C ALA A 55 3.25 7.04 -5.43
N LEU A 56 2.55 5.91 -5.49
CA LEU A 56 1.95 5.40 -6.72
C LEU A 56 0.77 6.23 -7.21
N GLN A 57 -0.02 6.83 -6.30
CA GLN A 57 -1.07 7.78 -6.70
C GLN A 57 -0.45 9.03 -7.32
N LEU A 58 0.52 9.64 -6.65
CA LEU A 58 1.21 10.84 -7.13
C LEU A 58 2.00 10.59 -8.42
N LEU A 59 2.66 9.43 -8.55
CA LEU A 59 3.30 9.01 -9.81
C LEU A 59 2.28 8.85 -10.92
N GLY A 60 1.14 8.20 -10.65
CA GLY A 60 0.07 8.04 -11.63
C GLY A 60 -0.49 9.37 -12.11
N ASP A 61 -0.75 10.29 -11.18
CA ASP A 61 -1.25 11.63 -11.48
C ASP A 61 -0.18 12.48 -12.21
N GLY A 62 1.08 12.43 -11.78
CA GLY A 62 2.18 13.13 -12.45
C GLY A 62 2.47 12.62 -13.86
N VAL A 63 2.42 11.30 -14.06
CA VAL A 63 2.50 10.69 -15.40
C VAL A 63 1.31 11.12 -16.24
N ARG A 64 0.10 11.13 -15.68
CA ARG A 64 -1.11 11.58 -16.38
C ARG A 64 -1.01 13.04 -16.79
N ASP A 65 -0.53 13.92 -15.92
CA ASP A 65 -0.34 15.34 -16.20
C ASP A 65 0.73 15.58 -17.28
N LEU A 66 1.81 14.79 -17.27
CA LEU A 66 2.84 14.82 -18.33
C LEU A 66 2.32 14.31 -19.68
N LEU A 67 1.39 13.35 -19.66
CA LEU A 67 0.79 12.76 -20.87
C LEU A 67 -0.46 13.50 -21.36
N ASP A 68 -1.12 14.34 -20.55
CA ASP A 68 -2.31 15.10 -20.94
C ASP A 68 -1.88 16.36 -21.75
N PRO A 69 -2.03 16.37 -23.08
CA PRO A 69 -1.47 17.43 -23.95
C PRO A 69 -2.34 18.70 -23.97
N LYS A 70 -3.18 18.93 -22.95
CA LYS A 70 -4.22 19.96 -22.98
C LYS A 70 -3.72 21.41 -22.98
N LEU A 71 -2.43 21.65 -22.79
CA LEU A 71 -1.86 22.99 -22.99
C LEU A 71 -1.56 23.32 -24.47
N ARG A 72 -1.63 22.35 -25.39
CA ARG A 72 -1.21 22.54 -26.80
C ARG A 72 -2.32 22.96 -27.77
N ARG A 73 -3.56 23.18 -27.30
CA ARG A 73 -4.72 23.53 -28.13
C ARG A 73 -5.24 24.97 -27.96
N ALA A 74 -4.58 25.81 -27.16
CA ALA A 74 -5.00 27.18 -26.88
C ALA A 74 -4.07 28.27 -27.43
N LEU A 75 -3.13 27.92 -28.32
CA LEU A 75 -2.36 28.83 -29.16
C LEU A 75 -2.59 28.45 -30.62
#